data_AF-A0A926I8J9-F1
#
_entry.id   AF-A0A926I8J9-F1
#
_cell.length_a   1.000
_cell.length_b   1.000
_cell.length_c   1.000
_cell.angle_alpha   90.00
_cell.angle_beta   90.00
_cell.angle_gamma   90.00
#
_symmetry.space_group_name_H-M   'P 1'
#
loop_
_entity.id
_entity.type
_entity.pdbx_description
1 polymer ?
#
loop_
_entity_poly.entity_id
_entity_poly.type
_entity_poly.pdbx_seq_one_letter_code
_entity_poly.pdbx_strand_id
1 'polypeptide(L)'
;MHKIKLIPEEPFYNRCSVNVYDVTEGKEKRRCKIQVEYSVADIRELKEKGMDKAAAISYYKEWIYDVVKHYILDDWECTEGMKEILSIVEEHIKDSFEEDSV
;
A
#
# COMPACT_ATOMS: atom_id res chain seq x y z
N MET A 1 -5.46 -6.79 18.78
CA MET A 1 -6.01 -6.73 17.40
C MET A 1 -6.78 -5.44 17.20
N HIS A 2 -6.15 -4.49 16.54
CA HIS A 2 -6.71 -3.17 16.25
C HIS A 2 -7.54 -3.16 14.97
N LYS A 3 -8.55 -2.29 14.93
CA LYS A 3 -9.28 -1.95 13.70
C LYS A 3 -8.66 -0.69 13.11
N ILE A 4 -8.10 -0.80 11.92
CA ILE A 4 -7.38 0.30 11.28
C ILE A 4 -8.09 0.74 10.00
N LYS A 5 -8.33 2.04 9.92
CA LYS A 5 -8.76 2.73 8.71
C LYS A 5 -7.55 3.40 8.06
N LEU A 6 -7.37 3.14 6.78
CA LEU A 6 -6.35 3.79 5.96
C LEU A 6 -7.02 4.85 5.10
N ILE A 7 -6.44 6.04 5.02
CA ILE A 7 -6.96 7.12 4.15
C ILE A 7 -5.82 7.58 3.25
N PRO A 8 -5.79 7.18 1.97
CA PRO A 8 -4.82 7.72 1.02
C PRO A 8 -5.09 9.21 0.77
N GLU A 9 -4.01 9.95 0.61
CA GLU A 9 -4.03 11.30 0.05
C GLU A 9 -3.85 11.24 -1.47
N GLU A 10 -3.97 12.39 -2.13
CA GLU A 10 -3.77 12.49 -3.57
C GLU A 10 -2.40 11.93 -3.98
N PRO A 11 -2.35 11.01 -4.97
CA PRO A 11 -1.11 10.48 -5.48
C PRO A 11 -0.20 11.59 -6.01
N PHE A 12 1.09 11.49 -5.75
CA PHE A 12 2.08 12.45 -6.21
C PHE A 12 3.22 11.73 -6.93
N TYR A 13 3.24 11.81 -8.26
CA TYR A 13 4.17 11.06 -9.12
C TYR A 13 4.14 9.55 -8.79
N ASN A 14 5.19 9.05 -8.15
CA ASN A 14 5.45 7.65 -7.85
C ASN A 14 5.23 7.30 -6.36
N ARG A 15 4.40 8.06 -5.66
CA ARG A 15 4.10 7.81 -4.25
C ARG A 15 2.70 8.27 -3.84
N CYS A 16 2.16 7.62 -2.82
CA CYS A 16 0.92 8.01 -2.16
C CYS A 16 1.14 8.04 -0.65
N SER A 17 0.74 9.15 -0.04
CA SER A 17 0.72 9.32 1.41
C SER A 17 -0.52 8.68 1.99
N VAL A 18 -0.41 7.92 3.08
CA VAL A 18 -1.56 7.24 3.71
C VAL A 18 -1.61 7.59 5.19
N ASN A 19 -2.75 8.14 5.62
CA ASN A 19 -3.03 8.37 7.02
C ASN A 19 -3.59 7.11 7.68
N VAL A 20 -3.02 6.74 8.83
CA VAL A 20 -3.38 5.53 9.57
C VAL A 20 -4.18 5.92 10.80
N TYR A 21 -5.43 5.48 10.87
CA TYR A 21 -6.34 5.74 11.99
C TYR A 21 -6.71 4.45 12.69
N ASP A 22 -6.58 4.44 14.01
CA ASP A 22 -7.14 3.40 14.86
C ASP A 22 -8.58 3.76 15.23
N VAL A 23 -9.50 2.84 14.97
CA VAL A 23 -10.94 3.00 15.20
C VAL A 23 -11.50 1.93 16.15
N THR A 24 -10.62 1.23 16.88
CA THR A 24 -11.00 0.09 17.74
C THR A 24 -12.04 0.47 18.79
N GLU A 25 -11.95 1.66 19.38
CA GLU A 25 -12.86 2.18 20.41
C GLU A 25 -14.00 3.04 19.83
N GLY A 26 -14.20 3.02 18.51
CA GLY A 26 -15.24 3.80 17.82
C GLY A 26 -14.91 5.29 17.63
N LYS A 27 -13.82 5.80 18.21
CA LYS A 27 -13.26 7.13 17.91
C LYS A 27 -12.07 6.99 16.97
N GLU A 28 -12.00 7.82 15.94
CA GLU A 28 -10.83 7.88 15.05
C GLU A 28 -9.64 8.51 15.78
N LYS A 29 -8.58 7.72 16.01
CA LYS A 29 -7.31 8.19 16.54
C LYS A 29 -6.22 8.03 15.50
N ARG A 30 -5.70 9.16 14.98
CA ARG A 30 -4.56 9.14 14.06
C ARG A 30 -3.34 8.55 14.78
N ARG A 31 -2.75 7.50 14.21
CA ARG A 31 -1.56 6.83 14.73
C ARG A 31 -0.30 7.35 14.07
N CYS A 32 -0.25 7.30 12.75
CA CYS A 32 0.89 7.75 11.96
C CYS A 32 0.45 8.12 10.53
N LYS A 33 1.44 8.50 9.73
CA LYS A 33 1.32 8.67 8.29
C LYS A 33 2.45 7.85 7.65
N ILE A 34 2.12 7.02 6.68
CA ILE A 34 3.08 6.22 5.92
C ILE A 34 3.14 6.73 4.48
N GLN A 35 4.23 6.46 3.79
CA GLN A 35 4.42 6.81 2.38
C GLN A 35 4.61 5.52 1.59
N VAL A 36 3.65 5.20 0.73
CA VAL A 36 3.75 4.07 -0.19
C VAL A 36 4.47 4.59 -1.43
N GLU A 37 5.65 4.05 -1.73
CA GLU A 37 6.44 4.39 -2.92
C GLU A 37 6.34 3.27 -3.94
N TYR A 38 6.17 3.62 -5.20
CA TYR A 38 6.04 2.69 -6.32
C TYR A 38 6.86 3.22 -7.50
N SER A 39 8.15 3.44 -7.25
CA SER A 39 9.07 3.96 -8.25
C SER A 39 9.34 2.94 -9.36
N VAL A 40 9.75 3.43 -10.53
CA VAL A 40 10.17 2.56 -11.64
C VAL A 40 11.31 1.63 -11.21
N ALA A 41 12.19 2.06 -10.30
CA ALA A 41 13.26 1.22 -9.76
C ALA A 41 12.69 0.07 -8.91
N ASP A 42 11.71 0.34 -8.05
CA ASP A 42 11.03 -0.69 -7.25
C ASP A 42 10.35 -1.71 -8.15
N ILE A 43 9.64 -1.25 -9.18
CA ILE A 43 8.95 -2.15 -10.13
C ILE A 43 9.94 -3.01 -10.91
N ARG A 44 11.08 -2.45 -11.32
CA ARG A 44 12.15 -3.24 -11.97
C ARG A 44 12.69 -4.32 -11.03
N GLU A 45 12.94 -4.00 -9.76
CA GLU A 45 13.40 -4.99 -8.79
C GLU A 45 12.37 -6.12 -8.58
N LEU A 46 11.07 -5.79 -8.51
CA LEU A 46 10.02 -6.81 -8.41
C LEU A 46 9.97 -7.71 -9.65
N LYS A 47 10.14 -7.15 -10.85
CA LYS A 47 10.23 -7.93 -12.10
C LYS A 47 11.48 -8.81 -12.16
N GLU A 48 12.63 -8.31 -11.70
CA GLU A 48 13.87 -9.09 -11.61
C GLU A 48 13.73 -10.29 -10.66
N LYS A 49 12.87 -10.17 -9.64
CA LYS A 49 12.44 -11.28 -8.77
C LYS A 49 11.42 -12.22 -9.41
N GLY A 50 11.05 -11.99 -10.68
CA GLY A 50 10.09 -12.79 -11.42
C GLY A 50 8.62 -12.54 -11.06
N MET A 51 8.31 -11.41 -10.43
CA MET A 51 6.93 -11.08 -10.07
C MET A 51 6.18 -10.52 -11.28
N ASP A 52 4.97 -11.04 -11.53
CA ASP A 52 4.01 -10.41 -12.43
C ASP A 52 3.25 -9.26 -11.74
N LYS A 53 2.35 -8.60 -12.47
CA LYS A 53 1.55 -7.49 -11.94
C LYS A 53 0.75 -7.91 -10.69
N ALA A 54 0.14 -9.08 -10.69
CA ALA A 54 -0.69 -9.54 -9.57
C ALA A 54 0.15 -9.84 -8.32
N ALA A 55 1.33 -10.43 -8.51
CA ALA A 55 2.31 -10.64 -7.46
C ALA A 55 2.86 -9.32 -6.91
N ALA A 56 3.12 -8.33 -7.76
CA ALA A 56 3.55 -6.99 -7.34
C ALA A 56 2.48 -6.28 -6.49
N ILE A 57 1.21 -6.33 -6.88
CA ILE A 57 0.12 -5.76 -6.07
C ILE A 57 -0.02 -6.48 -4.73
N SER A 58 0.14 -7.81 -4.72
CA SER A 58 0.13 -8.60 -3.48
C SER A 58 1.31 -8.22 -2.59
N TYR A 59 2.49 -7.99 -3.15
CA TYR A 59 3.66 -7.49 -2.43
C TYR A 59 3.39 -6.15 -1.73
N TYR A 60 2.78 -5.18 -2.43
CA TYR A 60 2.43 -3.89 -1.81
C TYR A 60 1.42 -4.04 -0.67
N LYS A 61 0.44 -4.94 -0.82
CA LYS A 61 -0.53 -5.21 0.24
C LYS A 61 0.15 -5.73 1.50
N GLU A 62 1.03 -6.72 1.38
CA GLU A 62 1.78 -7.28 2.51
C GLU A 62 2.74 -6.24 3.10
N TRP A 63 3.43 -5.47 2.26
CA TRP A 63 4.32 -4.40 2.72
C TRP A 63 3.56 -3.33 3.55
N ILE A 64 2.38 -2.89 3.09
CA ILE A 64 1.54 -1.96 3.87
C ILE A 64 1.14 -2.61 5.20
N TYR A 65 0.80 -3.90 5.18
CA TYR A 65 0.46 -4.64 6.40
C TYR A 65 1.57 -4.59 7.44
N ASP A 66 2.78 -4.93 7.02
CA ASP A 66 3.97 -4.99 7.88
C ASP A 66 4.38 -3.61 8.40
N VAL A 67 4.35 -2.59 7.54
CA VAL A 67 4.70 -1.21 7.93
C VAL A 67 3.71 -0.68 8.97
N VAL A 68 2.41 -0.86 8.76
CA VAL A 68 1.40 -0.42 9.73
C VAL A 68 1.56 -1.20 11.04
N LYS A 69 1.71 -2.53 10.96
CA LYS A 69 1.94 -3.40 12.13
C LYS A 69 3.14 -2.93 12.96
N HIS A 70 4.24 -2.57 12.29
CA HIS A 70 5.43 -2.02 12.93
C HIS A 70 5.13 -0.73 13.72
N TYR A 71 4.31 0.17 13.17
CA TYR A 71 3.99 1.43 13.84
C TYR A 71 2.93 1.33 14.94
N ILE A 72 1.99 0.40 14.84
CA ILE A 72 0.94 0.21 15.85
C ILE A 72 1.37 -0.73 17.00
N LEU A 73 2.46 -1.49 16.82
CA LEU A 73 3.04 -2.41 17.80
C LEU A 73 2.09 -3.55 18.26
N ASP A 74 1.13 -3.93 17.42
CA ASP A 74 0.19 -5.03 17.65
C ASP A 74 -0.38 -5.51 16.30
N ASP A 75 -1.07 -6.65 16.29
CA ASP A 75 -1.81 -7.12 15.12
C ASP A 75 -3.03 -6.24 14.83
N TRP A 76 -3.45 -6.25 13.56
CA TRP A 76 -4.56 -5.44 13.10
C TRP A 76 -5.34 -6.05 11.94
N GLU A 77 -6.56 -5.55 11.78
CA GLU A 77 -7.40 -5.76 10.62
C GLU A 77 -7.71 -4.42 9.95
N CYS A 78 -7.66 -4.41 8.61
CA CYS A 78 -8.02 -3.23 7.83
C CYS A 78 -9.54 -3.15 7.68
N THR A 79 -10.13 -2.06 8.15
CA THR A 79 -11.57 -1.82 7.99
C THR A 79 -11.90 -1.10 6.70
N GLU A 80 -10.99 -0.25 6.20
CA GLU A 80 -11.22 0.61 5.02
C GLU A 80 -9.88 1.09 4.41
N GLY A 81 -9.89 1.44 3.12
CA GLY A 81 -8.81 2.15 2.44
C GLY A 81 -7.76 1.29 1.73
N MET A 82 -7.55 0.04 2.16
CA MET A 82 -6.58 -0.85 1.50
C MET A 82 -6.84 -0.99 0.00
N LYS A 83 -8.10 -1.24 -0.40
CA LYS A 83 -8.46 -1.41 -1.82
C LYS A 83 -8.14 -0.14 -2.63
N GLU A 84 -8.41 1.03 -2.09
CA GLU A 84 -8.17 2.31 -2.76
C GLU A 84 -6.68 2.55 -2.98
N ILE A 85 -5.85 2.28 -1.96
CA ILE A 85 -4.39 2.35 -2.07
C ILE A 85 -3.89 1.40 -3.15
N LEU A 86 -4.34 0.15 -3.16
CA LEU A 86 -3.90 -0.84 -4.15
C LEU A 86 -4.35 -0.47 -5.57
N SER A 87 -5.52 0.16 -5.73
CA SER A 87 -5.96 0.68 -7.03
C SER A 87 -5.08 1.84 -7.52
N ILE A 88 -4.62 2.73 -6.63
CA ILE A 88 -3.65 3.78 -6.98
C ILE A 88 -2.33 3.16 -7.47
N VAL A 89 -1.84 2.15 -6.75
CA VAL A 89 -0.60 1.45 -7.14
C VAL A 89 -0.79 0.72 -8.48
N GLU A 90 -1.88 -0.03 -8.65
CA GLU A 90 -2.17 -0.76 -9.88
C GLU A 90 -2.23 0.16 -11.09
N GLU A 91 -2.92 1.30 -10.98
CA GLU A 91 -3.03 2.27 -12.06
C GLU A 91 -1.66 2.84 -12.45
N HIS A 92 -0.76 3.06 -11.49
CA HIS A 92 0.58 3.59 -11.77
C HIS A 92 1.50 2.57 -12.43
N ILE A 93 1.42 1.30 -12.01
CA ILE A 93 2.38 0.28 -12.45
C ILE A 93 1.92 -0.47 -13.70
N LYS A 94 0.65 -0.32 -14.13
CA LYS A 94 0.06 -1.10 -15.22
C LYS A 94 0.92 -1.07 -16.50
N ASP A 95 1.36 0.11 -16.92
CA ASP A 95 2.08 0.31 -18.18
C ASP A 95 3.44 -0.39 -18.12
N SER A 96 4.05 -0.43 -16.92
CA SER A 96 5.32 -1.14 -16.72
C SER A 96 5.16 -2.62 -17.02
N PHE A 97 4.06 -3.27 -16.66
CA PHE A 97 3.88 -4.71 -16.89
C PHE A 97 3.29 -5.05 -18.27
N GLU A 98 2.75 -4.08 -18.99
CA GLU A 98 2.22 -4.27 -20.36
C GLU A 98 3.34 -4.22 -21.42
N GLU A 99 4.38 -3.40 -21.22
CA GLU A 99 5.52 -3.29 -22.14
C GLU A 99 6.33 -4.60 -22.32
N ASP A 100 6.32 -5.51 -21.35
CA ASP A 100 7.05 -6.79 -21.41
C ASP A 100 6.31 -7.87 -22.22
N SER A 101 5.11 -7.58 -22.75
CA SER A 101 4.27 -8.55 -23.48
C SER A 101 4.51 -8.56 -24.99
N VAL A 102 5.58 -7.91 -25.49
CA VAL A 102 5.91 -7.75 -26.92
C VAL A 102 7.20 -8.47 -27.29
#